data_AF-A0A2S3R3B5-F1
#
_entry.id   AF-A0A2S3R3B5-F1
#
_cell.length_a   1.000
_cell.length_b   1.000
_cell.length_c   1.000
_cell.angle_alpha   90.00
_cell.angle_beta   90.00
_cell.angle_gamma   90.00
#
_symmetry.space_group_name_H-M   'P 1'
#
loop_
_entity.id
_entity.type
_entity.pdbx_description
1 polymer ?
#
loop_
_entity_poly.entity_id
_entity_poly.type
_entity_poly.pdbx_seq_one_letter_code
_entity_poly.pdbx_strand_id
1 'polypeptide(L)'
;MDNLKSIFEVLSETEEGTLYVIFDQVQHSEANEFWKTMRLRSDVEWCYLWQDSQYMQYQDASPILITIADGNPGESLLYWLNDYTEHYERLGIVGRYNGSLKQIYQHWRNWLSVLYPDGQEALLRFYDPMVITSFYSILTDIQKQAFKGEHYQLYTPCLKEDKPHLCAVMSGEVAGEPTEELNQQSMTYPVMFTPSQYSLFFYPERLDSLIDSLHNKLAPNYAWLLPRDNVAIRFNEGLELAAQKYPDTDALGRETFALYRFYLGDKFDEHPDFYDLLAHHSLRNAIGKFDEKYQGRSDELMHYRTEGWLGMEGKAGFES
;
A
#
# COMPACT_ATOMS: atom_id res chain seq x y z
N MET A 1 18.08 4.84 -8.21
CA MET A 1 18.29 4.86 -6.74
C MET A 1 18.49 6.32 -6.28
N ASP A 2 17.71 7.28 -6.82
CA ASP A 2 18.05 8.72 -6.79
C ASP A 2 16.99 9.60 -6.08
N ASN A 3 16.25 9.07 -5.10
CA ASN A 3 15.06 9.74 -4.54
C ASN A 3 15.08 9.95 -3.02
N LEU A 4 16.27 9.93 -2.42
CA LEU A 4 16.47 10.18 -0.99
C LEU A 4 17.01 11.59 -0.80
N LYS A 5 16.35 12.38 0.05
CA LYS A 5 16.81 13.71 0.45
C LYS A 5 16.75 13.85 1.95
N SER A 6 17.68 14.57 2.54
CA SER A 6 17.58 15.08 3.90
C SER A 6 16.53 16.20 3.98
N ILE A 7 16.03 16.50 5.18
CA ILE A 7 15.15 17.66 5.39
C ILE A 7 15.85 18.97 4.98
N PHE A 8 17.15 19.10 5.24
CA PHE A 8 17.92 20.28 4.82
C PHE A 8 17.93 20.47 3.31
N GLU A 9 18.10 19.40 2.53
CA GLU A 9 18.06 19.47 1.07
C GLU A 9 16.69 19.95 0.59
N VAL A 10 15.60 19.38 1.12
CA VAL A 10 14.22 19.77 0.77
C VAL A 10 13.90 21.22 1.16
N LEU A 11 14.42 21.71 2.29
CA LEU A 11 14.26 23.10 2.72
C LEU A 11 15.07 24.07 1.85
N SER A 12 16.26 23.66 1.42
CA SER A 12 17.16 24.47 0.59
C SER A 12 16.74 24.59 -0.88
N GLU A 13 15.77 23.78 -1.32
CA GLU A 13 15.23 23.83 -2.67
C GLU A 13 14.57 25.19 -2.95
N THR A 14 15.08 25.87 -3.98
CA THR A 14 14.59 27.17 -4.45
C THR A 14 13.44 27.06 -5.44
N GLU A 15 12.84 25.87 -5.58
CA GLU A 15 11.66 25.68 -6.44
C GLU A 15 10.53 26.58 -5.96
N GLU A 16 9.82 27.24 -6.89
CA GLU A 16 8.65 28.03 -6.55
C GLU A 16 7.55 27.16 -5.92
N GLY A 17 6.71 27.75 -5.07
CA GLY A 17 5.60 27.06 -4.41
C GLY A 17 5.67 27.07 -2.89
N THR A 18 4.61 26.55 -2.26
CA THR A 18 4.47 26.46 -0.82
C THR A 18 4.94 25.10 -0.35
N LEU A 19 6.00 25.09 0.47
CA LEU A 19 6.41 23.90 1.22
C LEU A 19 5.49 23.72 2.44
N TYR A 20 5.09 22.49 2.71
CA TYR A 20 4.20 22.18 3.83
C TYR A 20 4.48 20.79 4.40
N VAL A 21 3.99 20.57 5.61
CA VAL A 21 3.94 19.25 6.26
C VAL A 21 2.50 18.95 6.69
N ILE A 22 2.09 17.70 6.50
CA ILE A 22 0.93 17.12 7.20
C ILE A 22 1.49 16.11 8.18
N PHE A 23 1.22 16.31 9.47
CA PHE A 23 1.62 15.35 10.49
C PHE A 23 0.43 14.89 11.34
N ASP A 24 0.51 13.64 11.80
CA ASP A 24 -0.51 13.04 12.67
C ASP A 24 -0.22 13.42 14.14
N GLN A 25 -0.97 14.39 14.65
CA GLN A 25 -0.79 14.90 16.01
C GLN A 25 -1.09 13.87 17.12
N VAL A 26 -1.79 12.76 16.81
CA VAL A 26 -2.07 11.70 17.78
C VAL A 26 -0.85 10.81 17.96
N GLN A 27 -0.13 10.55 16.86
CA GLN A 27 1.08 9.73 16.88
C GLN A 27 2.29 10.49 17.45
N HIS A 28 2.23 11.83 17.46
CA HIS A 28 3.32 12.71 17.89
C HIS A 28 2.87 13.68 19.00
N SER A 29 2.57 13.13 20.17
CA SER A 29 2.00 13.91 21.30
C SER A 29 2.90 15.06 21.76
N GLU A 30 4.22 14.84 21.84
CA GLU A 30 5.19 15.86 22.21
C GLU A 30 5.31 16.96 21.14
N ALA A 31 5.26 16.60 19.84
CA ALA A 31 5.22 17.55 18.73
C ALA A 31 3.97 18.44 18.82
N ASN A 32 2.84 17.83 19.22
CA ASN A 32 1.58 18.52 19.38
C ASN A 32 1.64 19.54 20.53
N GLU A 33 2.31 19.24 21.64
CA GLU A 33 2.50 20.21 22.73
C GLU A 33 3.35 21.41 22.29
N PHE A 34 4.45 21.16 21.56
CA PHE A 34 5.21 22.23 20.91
C PHE A 34 4.30 23.08 20.00
N TRP A 35 3.54 22.41 19.13
CA TRP A 35 2.70 23.06 18.14
C TRP A 35 1.59 23.92 18.77
N LYS A 36 0.92 23.42 19.81
CA LYS A 36 -0.11 24.17 20.55
C LYS A 36 0.41 25.51 21.08
N THR A 37 1.69 25.57 21.43
CA THR A 37 2.35 26.78 21.93
C THR A 37 2.68 27.77 20.80
N MET A 38 3.02 27.26 19.61
CA MET A 38 3.53 28.09 18.50
C MET A 38 2.46 28.53 17.49
N ARG A 39 1.34 27.81 17.39
CA ARG A 39 0.30 27.99 16.36
C ARG A 39 -0.39 29.37 16.31
N LEU A 40 -0.22 30.20 17.34
CA LEU A 40 -0.81 31.54 17.42
C LEU A 40 0.08 32.64 16.83
N ARG A 41 1.30 32.31 16.40
CA ARG A 41 2.16 33.28 15.72
C ARG A 41 1.59 33.64 14.35
N SER A 42 1.77 34.90 13.96
CA SER A 42 1.22 35.45 12.70
C SER A 42 1.99 35.04 11.44
N ASP A 43 3.18 34.47 11.60
CA ASP A 43 4.10 34.08 10.51
C ASP A 43 3.97 32.61 10.11
N VAL A 44 2.95 31.91 10.60
CA VAL A 44 2.64 30.53 10.21
C VAL A 44 1.18 30.41 9.81
N GLU A 45 0.93 29.76 8.67
CA GLU A 45 -0.40 29.39 8.25
C GLU A 45 -0.61 27.90 8.50
N TRP A 46 -1.79 27.54 9.00
CA TRP A 46 -2.11 26.15 9.28
C TRP A 46 -3.63 25.91 9.33
N CYS A 47 -4.03 24.65 9.22
CA CYS A 47 -5.40 24.22 9.47
C CYS A 47 -5.46 22.75 9.90
N TYR A 48 -6.60 22.35 10.45
CA TYR A 48 -6.90 20.92 10.66
C TYR A 48 -7.38 20.32 9.34
N LEU A 49 -6.81 19.19 8.96
CA LEU A 49 -7.14 18.55 7.70
C LEU A 49 -8.62 18.12 7.63
N TRP A 50 -9.21 17.70 8.75
CA TRP A 50 -10.62 17.30 8.85
C TRP A 50 -11.59 18.45 9.09
N GLN A 51 -11.10 19.69 9.19
CA GLN A 51 -11.95 20.86 9.32
C GLN A 51 -13.01 20.86 8.21
N ASP A 52 -14.23 21.31 8.51
CA ASP A 52 -15.34 21.42 7.56
C ASP A 52 -15.72 20.10 6.84
N SER A 53 -15.26 18.94 7.31
CA SER A 53 -15.59 17.61 6.77
C SER A 53 -16.53 16.83 7.70
N GLN A 54 -17.02 15.67 7.27
CA GLN A 54 -17.81 14.78 8.13
C GLN A 54 -17.06 14.26 9.37
N TYR A 55 -15.72 14.37 9.37
CA TYR A 55 -14.86 13.94 10.47
C TYR A 55 -14.58 15.06 11.49
N MET A 56 -15.20 16.24 11.34
CA MET A 56 -14.99 17.39 12.22
C MET A 56 -15.27 17.09 13.70
N GLN A 57 -16.18 16.15 14.01
CA GLN A 57 -16.41 15.71 15.39
C GLN A 57 -15.19 15.06 16.06
N TYR A 58 -14.19 14.63 15.27
CA TYR A 58 -12.95 14.02 15.73
C TYR A 58 -11.74 14.97 15.54
N GLN A 59 -11.96 16.28 15.49
CA GLN A 59 -10.93 17.26 15.16
C GLN A 59 -9.69 17.22 16.07
N ASP A 60 -9.84 16.79 17.33
CA ASP A 60 -8.71 16.60 18.26
C ASP A 60 -7.74 15.49 17.79
N ALA A 61 -8.20 14.58 16.94
CA ALA A 61 -7.39 13.56 16.28
C ALA A 61 -7.05 13.89 14.82
N SER A 62 -7.50 15.04 14.30
CA SER A 62 -7.24 15.43 12.91
C SER A 62 -5.77 15.69 12.68
N PRO A 63 -5.17 15.20 11.59
CA PRO A 63 -3.86 15.67 11.15
C PRO A 63 -3.87 17.18 10.95
N ILE A 64 -2.68 17.78 11.10
CA ILE A 64 -2.49 19.22 10.98
C ILE A 64 -1.67 19.49 9.72
N LEU A 65 -2.18 20.37 8.87
CA LEU A 65 -1.49 20.89 7.69
C LEU A 65 -0.87 22.25 8.03
N ILE A 66 0.44 22.38 7.84
CA ILE A 66 1.21 23.56 8.24
C ILE A 66 2.14 24.00 7.11
N THR A 67 2.22 25.30 6.82
CA THR A 67 3.21 25.86 5.89
C THR A 67 4.59 25.95 6.53
N ILE A 68 5.62 25.66 5.73
CA ILE A 68 7.01 25.75 6.13
C ILE A 68 7.67 26.91 5.40
N ALA A 69 8.28 27.81 6.17
CA ALA A 69 9.06 28.93 5.66
C ALA A 69 10.23 29.20 6.61
N ASP A 70 11.31 29.78 6.09
CA ASP A 70 12.52 30.11 6.84
C ASP A 70 12.20 30.91 8.12
N GLY A 71 12.61 30.37 9.27
CA GLY A 71 12.44 30.95 10.60
C GLY A 71 11.03 30.84 11.20
N ASN A 72 10.08 30.22 10.48
CA ASN A 72 8.72 30.06 10.97
C ASN A 72 8.58 28.83 11.91
N PRO A 73 7.51 28.77 12.72
CA PRO A 73 7.22 27.61 13.55
C PRO A 73 7.10 26.26 12.83
N GLY A 74 6.65 26.26 11.57
CA GLY A 74 6.53 25.05 10.76
C GLY A 74 7.89 24.42 10.46
N GLU A 75 8.90 25.24 10.13
CA GLU A 75 10.28 24.78 9.97
C GLU A 75 10.85 24.21 11.27
N SER A 76 10.66 24.93 12.38
CA SER A 76 11.11 24.46 13.71
C SER A 76 10.47 23.13 14.10
N LEU A 77 9.17 22.96 13.81
CA LEU A 77 8.47 21.70 14.03
C LEU A 77 9.03 20.57 13.14
N LEU A 78 9.34 20.85 11.88
CA LEU A 78 9.92 19.84 10.98
C LEU A 78 11.29 19.37 11.46
N TYR A 79 12.17 20.27 11.92
CA TYR A 79 13.45 19.89 12.53
C TYR A 79 13.24 19.08 13.81
N TRP A 80 12.27 19.48 14.64
CA TRP A 80 11.96 18.76 15.87
C TRP A 80 11.49 17.32 15.58
N LEU A 81 10.63 17.14 14.57
CA LEU A 81 10.21 15.81 14.11
C LEU A 81 11.37 15.00 13.48
N ASN A 82 12.33 15.65 12.82
CA ASN A 82 13.53 14.98 12.30
C ASN A 82 14.44 14.44 13.41
N ASP A 83 14.67 15.24 14.44
CA ASP A 83 15.68 14.98 15.46
C ASP A 83 15.14 14.17 16.64
N TYR A 84 13.82 14.22 16.90
CA TYR A 84 13.22 13.84 18.18
C TYR A 84 12.00 12.92 18.08
N THR A 85 12.06 11.87 17.26
CA THR A 85 10.97 10.88 17.28
C THR A 85 11.41 9.45 17.12
N GLU A 86 11.09 8.60 18.11
CA GLU A 86 11.08 7.12 18.01
C GLU A 86 10.18 6.62 16.86
N HIS A 87 9.40 7.51 16.25
CA HIS A 87 8.42 7.23 15.20
C HIS A 87 8.59 8.15 13.98
N TYR A 88 9.83 8.54 13.63
CA TYR A 88 10.10 9.37 12.45
C TYR A 88 9.43 8.85 11.17
N GLU A 89 9.43 7.53 10.96
CA GLU A 89 8.76 6.86 9.83
C GLU A 89 7.23 7.05 9.78
N ARG A 90 6.66 7.63 10.83
CA ARG A 90 5.24 7.97 10.95
C ARG A 90 5.00 9.49 11.04
N LEU A 91 5.99 10.32 10.73
CA LEU A 91 5.90 11.78 10.75
C LEU A 91 4.67 12.27 9.99
N GLY A 92 4.42 11.68 8.82
CA GLY A 92 3.34 12.04 7.92
C GLY A 92 3.89 12.29 6.53
N ILE A 93 3.44 13.36 5.86
CA ILE A 93 3.93 13.72 4.53
C ILE A 93 4.49 15.14 4.47
N VAL A 94 5.55 15.32 3.69
CA VAL A 94 6.12 16.62 3.34
C VAL A 94 5.89 16.85 1.86
N GLY A 95 5.40 18.02 1.47
CA GLY A 95 5.06 18.31 0.08
C GLY A 95 5.38 19.74 -0.32
N ARG A 96 5.63 19.93 -1.62
CA ARG A 96 5.73 21.26 -2.23
C ARG A 96 4.66 21.40 -3.29
N TYR A 97 3.84 22.45 -3.17
CA TYR A 97 2.66 22.66 -4.00
C TYR A 97 2.68 24.03 -4.67
N ASN A 98 2.30 24.10 -5.95
CA ASN A 98 2.13 25.37 -6.65
C ASN A 98 0.81 26.04 -6.25
N GLY A 99 0.79 26.72 -5.11
CA GLY A 99 -0.39 27.43 -4.63
C GLY A 99 -0.35 27.75 -3.13
N SER A 100 -1.42 28.37 -2.66
CA SER A 100 -1.63 28.75 -1.26
C SER A 100 -2.03 27.57 -0.37
N LEU A 101 -1.90 27.72 0.96
CA LEU A 101 -2.39 26.75 1.94
C LEU A 101 -3.85 26.36 1.72
N LYS A 102 -4.71 27.32 1.33
CA LYS A 102 -6.13 27.07 1.04
C LYS A 102 -6.30 26.10 -0.13
N GLN A 103 -5.48 26.22 -1.17
CA GLN A 103 -5.52 25.33 -2.33
C GLN A 103 -4.98 23.94 -1.98
N ILE A 104 -3.92 23.87 -1.18
CA ILE A 104 -3.37 22.60 -0.65
C ILE A 104 -4.43 21.86 0.17
N TYR A 105 -5.09 22.57 1.08
CA TYR A 105 -6.19 22.03 1.89
C TYR A 105 -7.34 21.52 1.03
N GLN A 106 -7.78 22.29 0.03
CA GLN A 106 -8.84 21.88 -0.90
C GLN A 106 -8.47 20.63 -1.69
N HIS A 107 -7.22 20.56 -2.18
CA HIS A 107 -6.71 19.39 -2.88
C HIS A 107 -6.78 18.15 -1.98
N TRP A 108 -6.21 18.22 -0.78
CA TRP A 108 -6.16 17.08 0.14
C TRP A 108 -7.51 16.64 0.66
N ARG A 109 -8.44 17.57 0.80
CA ARG A 109 -9.81 17.28 1.22
C ARG A 109 -10.52 16.30 0.28
N ASN A 110 -10.22 16.34 -1.02
CA ASN A 110 -10.79 15.43 -2.00
C ASN A 110 -10.39 13.96 -1.76
N TRP A 111 -9.28 13.75 -1.06
CA TRP A 111 -8.70 12.42 -0.79
C TRP A 111 -8.93 11.94 0.64
N LEU A 112 -9.67 12.67 1.47
CA LEU A 112 -9.98 12.25 2.84
C LEU A 112 -10.86 11.01 2.91
N SER A 113 -11.65 10.74 1.87
CA SER A 113 -12.54 9.59 1.82
C SER A 113 -12.35 8.80 0.54
N VAL A 114 -12.61 7.51 0.63
CA VAL A 114 -12.81 6.60 -0.51
C VAL A 114 -14.10 5.83 -0.33
N LEU A 115 -14.70 5.38 -1.44
CA LEU A 115 -15.80 4.44 -1.43
C LEU A 115 -15.28 3.04 -1.73
N TYR A 116 -15.67 2.08 -0.90
CA TYR A 116 -15.46 0.66 -1.16
C TYR A 116 -16.38 0.16 -2.29
N PRO A 117 -16.12 -1.02 -2.87
CA PRO A 117 -16.94 -1.57 -3.96
C PRO A 117 -18.42 -1.77 -3.60
N ASP A 118 -18.74 -1.92 -2.32
CA ASP A 118 -20.11 -2.02 -1.80
C ASP A 118 -20.78 -0.66 -1.53
N GLY A 119 -20.07 0.44 -1.78
CA GLY A 119 -20.53 1.80 -1.55
C GLY A 119 -20.31 2.31 -0.12
N GLN A 120 -19.69 1.53 0.77
CA GLN A 120 -19.31 2.03 2.09
C GLN A 120 -18.23 3.11 1.97
N GLU A 121 -18.42 4.24 2.62
CA GLU A 121 -17.40 5.29 2.70
C GLU A 121 -16.44 5.03 3.87
N ALA A 122 -15.15 5.25 3.62
CA ALA A 122 -14.10 5.11 4.63
C ALA A 122 -13.12 6.27 4.59
N LEU A 123 -12.62 6.66 5.77
CA LEU A 123 -11.54 7.63 5.94
C LEU A 123 -10.25 7.04 5.34
N LEU A 124 -9.69 7.71 4.33
CA LEU A 124 -8.38 7.40 3.81
C LEU A 124 -7.34 8.20 4.56
N ARG A 125 -6.54 7.53 5.39
CA ARG A 125 -5.41 8.13 6.11
C ARG A 125 -4.21 8.30 5.18
N PHE A 126 -4.37 8.97 4.03
CA PHE A 126 -3.31 9.14 3.02
C PHE A 126 -2.07 9.86 3.55
N TYR A 127 -2.16 10.54 4.69
CA TYR A 127 -1.04 11.19 5.34
C TYR A 127 -0.18 10.20 6.15
N ASP A 128 -0.64 8.97 6.39
CA ASP A 128 0.17 7.90 6.96
C ASP A 128 1.12 7.34 5.88
N PRO A 129 2.45 7.35 6.09
CA PRO A 129 3.43 6.89 5.10
C PRO A 129 3.20 5.46 4.61
N MET A 130 2.67 4.56 5.46
CA MET A 130 2.38 3.19 5.04
C MET A 130 1.14 3.12 4.15
N VAL A 131 0.16 3.98 4.42
CA VAL A 131 -1.08 4.03 3.67
C VAL A 131 -0.88 4.67 2.30
N ILE A 132 -0.14 5.78 2.22
CA ILE A 132 0.06 6.51 0.96
C ILE A 132 0.80 5.68 -0.08
N THR A 133 1.81 4.90 0.32
CA THR A 133 2.58 4.07 -0.60
C THR A 133 1.70 2.97 -1.19
N SER A 134 0.95 2.25 -0.35
CA SER A 134 0.00 1.23 -0.80
C SER A 134 -1.11 1.84 -1.65
N PHE A 135 -1.68 2.95 -1.21
CA PHE A 135 -2.73 3.67 -1.94
C PHE A 135 -2.26 4.11 -3.32
N TYR A 136 -1.13 4.81 -3.41
CA TYR A 136 -0.62 5.34 -4.67
C TYR A 136 -0.30 4.23 -5.69
N SER A 137 0.15 3.06 -5.22
CA SER A 137 0.48 1.92 -6.09
C SER A 137 -0.75 1.34 -6.82
N ILE A 138 -1.93 1.42 -6.23
CA ILE A 138 -3.17 0.86 -6.80
C ILE A 138 -3.93 1.84 -7.69
N LEU A 139 -3.54 3.11 -7.70
CA LEU A 139 -4.20 4.13 -8.50
C LEU A 139 -3.95 3.92 -10.00
N THR A 140 -4.98 4.17 -10.81
CA THR A 140 -4.81 4.30 -12.27
C THR A 140 -3.98 5.53 -12.60
N ASP A 141 -3.45 5.63 -13.82
CA ASP A 141 -2.65 6.80 -14.22
C ASP A 141 -3.44 8.11 -14.08
N ILE A 142 -4.75 8.08 -14.37
CA ILE A 142 -5.66 9.22 -14.19
C ILE A 142 -5.76 9.61 -12.71
N GLN A 143 -5.94 8.62 -11.84
CA GLN A 143 -6.02 8.84 -10.40
C GLN A 143 -4.68 9.32 -9.83
N LYS A 144 -3.54 8.80 -10.32
CA LYS A 144 -2.20 9.26 -9.91
C LYS A 144 -1.97 10.72 -10.29
N GLN A 145 -2.36 11.13 -11.50
CA GLN A 145 -2.28 12.53 -11.92
C GLN A 145 -3.17 13.43 -11.06
N ALA A 146 -4.41 13.01 -10.81
CA ALA A 146 -5.33 13.75 -9.93
C ALA A 146 -4.83 13.82 -8.47
N PHE A 147 -4.20 12.75 -7.98
CA PHE A 147 -3.62 12.68 -6.64
C PHE A 147 -2.37 13.56 -6.53
N LYS A 148 -1.55 13.60 -7.58
CA LYS A 148 -0.44 14.54 -7.67
C LYS A 148 -0.93 15.98 -7.69
N GLY A 149 -1.95 16.31 -8.49
CA GLY A 149 -2.40 17.68 -8.68
C GLY A 149 -1.25 18.61 -9.06
N GLU A 150 -1.18 19.78 -8.43
CA GLU A 150 -0.12 20.78 -8.63
C GLU A 150 1.10 20.59 -7.71
N HIS A 151 1.31 19.38 -7.17
CA HIS A 151 2.51 19.07 -6.41
C HIS A 151 3.72 18.94 -7.33
N TYR A 152 4.79 19.66 -6.99
CA TYR A 152 6.11 19.40 -7.56
C TYR A 152 6.62 18.06 -7.08
N GLN A 153 6.57 17.86 -5.75
CA GLN A 153 7.07 16.66 -5.10
C GLN A 153 6.30 16.38 -3.81
N LEU A 154 6.10 15.08 -3.54
CA LEU A 154 5.67 14.56 -2.25
C LEU A 154 6.72 13.62 -1.69
N TYR A 155 6.93 13.72 -0.39
CA TYR A 155 7.90 12.94 0.35
C TYR A 155 7.26 12.29 1.57
N THR A 156 7.70 11.07 1.86
CA THR A 156 7.43 10.35 3.11
C THR A 156 8.73 10.14 3.87
N PRO A 157 8.70 10.12 5.21
CA PRO A 157 9.86 9.78 6.02
C PRO A 157 10.31 8.33 5.77
N CYS A 158 11.61 8.11 5.78
CA CYS A 158 12.23 6.80 5.70
C CYS A 158 13.57 6.80 6.43
N LEU A 159 13.93 5.65 7.02
CA LEU A 159 15.23 5.46 7.66
C LEU A 159 16.19 4.74 6.70
N LYS A 160 17.37 5.30 6.50
CA LYS A 160 18.47 4.63 5.79
C LYS A 160 19.71 4.65 6.66
N GLU A 161 20.21 3.46 6.99
CA GLU A 161 21.34 3.30 7.92
C GLU A 161 21.10 4.07 9.23
N ASP A 162 19.88 3.94 9.78
CA ASP A 162 19.40 4.61 11.00
C ASP A 162 19.40 6.14 10.94
N LYS A 163 19.53 6.74 9.75
CA LYS A 163 19.47 8.19 9.55
C LYS A 163 18.15 8.61 8.90
N PRO A 164 17.52 9.70 9.39
CA PRO A 164 16.27 10.21 8.84
C PRO A 164 16.49 10.77 7.44
N HIS A 165 15.67 10.32 6.49
CA HIS A 165 15.59 10.81 5.13
C HIS A 165 14.13 10.97 4.73
N LEU A 166 13.92 11.75 3.68
CA LEU A 166 12.69 11.90 2.95
C LEU A 166 12.81 11.14 1.62
N CYS A 167 11.88 10.22 1.41
CA CYS A 167 11.75 9.41 0.22
C CYS A 167 10.64 9.99 -0.67
N ALA A 168 10.94 10.26 -1.94
CA ALA A 168 9.92 10.69 -2.89
C ALA A 168 8.85 9.59 -3.08
N VAL A 169 7.58 9.92 -2.82
CA VAL A 169 6.43 9.02 -3.10
C VAL A 169 6.14 8.99 -4.60
N MET A 170 6.35 10.13 -5.26
CA MET A 170 6.12 10.31 -6.68
C MET A 170 7.46 10.62 -7.34
N SER A 171 8.14 9.62 -7.88
CA SER A 171 9.38 9.85 -8.62
C SER A 171 9.25 9.36 -10.06
N GLY A 172 9.48 10.24 -11.01
CA GLY A 172 9.45 9.94 -12.43
C GLY A 172 8.76 11.06 -13.19
N GLU A 173 9.41 11.50 -14.26
CA GLU A 173 8.85 12.37 -15.29
C GLU A 173 7.40 12.00 -15.55
N VAL A 174 6.54 13.02 -15.59
CA VAL A 174 5.17 12.90 -16.04
C VAL A 174 5.16 11.98 -17.25
N ALA A 175 4.49 10.83 -17.14
CA ALA A 175 4.29 9.94 -18.27
C ALA A 175 3.54 10.73 -19.35
N GLY A 176 4.29 11.31 -20.29
CA GLY A 176 3.80 12.16 -21.35
C GLY A 176 3.18 13.47 -20.85
N GLU A 177 3.26 14.51 -21.67
CA GLU A 177 2.25 15.56 -21.60
C GLU A 177 0.86 14.89 -21.60
N PRO A 178 -0.07 15.31 -20.72
CA PRO A 178 -1.39 14.70 -20.66
C PRO A 178 -2.01 14.75 -22.06
N THR A 179 -2.35 13.58 -22.62
CA THR A 179 -3.10 13.54 -23.88
C THR A 179 -4.40 14.30 -23.69
N GLU A 180 -4.87 14.98 -24.74
CA GLU A 180 -6.11 15.79 -24.69
C GLU A 180 -7.33 15.01 -24.18
N GLU A 181 -7.29 13.67 -24.26
CA GLU A 181 -8.30 12.74 -23.73
C GLU A 181 -8.30 12.62 -22.19
N LEU A 182 -7.13 12.67 -21.55
CA LEU A 182 -6.98 12.66 -20.07
C LEU A 182 -7.54 13.94 -19.45
N ASN A 183 -7.35 15.08 -20.14
CA ASN A 183 -7.81 16.40 -19.68
C ASN A 183 -9.35 16.54 -19.67
N GLN A 184 -10.08 15.64 -20.33
CA GLN A 184 -11.55 15.68 -20.39
C GLN A 184 -12.25 14.84 -19.31
N GLN A 185 -11.52 14.00 -18.58
CA GLN A 185 -12.11 13.18 -17.52
C GLN A 185 -12.09 13.92 -16.19
N SER A 186 -13.25 14.49 -15.82
CA SER A 186 -13.45 15.05 -14.49
C SER A 186 -13.51 13.92 -13.46
N MET A 187 -12.54 13.91 -12.54
CA MET A 187 -12.58 13.02 -11.37
C MET A 187 -13.75 13.38 -10.47
N THR A 188 -14.43 12.36 -9.96
CA THR A 188 -15.47 12.51 -8.93
C THR A 188 -14.92 12.06 -7.58
N TYR A 189 -15.30 12.77 -6.53
CA TYR A 189 -14.86 12.50 -5.16
C TYR A 189 -16.08 12.27 -4.26
N PRO A 190 -16.02 11.33 -3.29
CA PRO A 190 -14.89 10.44 -3.00
C PRO A 190 -14.61 9.41 -4.12
N VAL A 191 -13.35 8.98 -4.26
CA VAL A 191 -12.99 7.98 -5.29
C VAL A 191 -13.53 6.61 -4.91
N MET A 192 -14.22 5.95 -5.85
CA MET A 192 -14.67 4.56 -5.67
C MET A 192 -13.58 3.58 -6.08
N PHE A 193 -13.19 2.70 -5.17
CA PHE A 193 -12.31 1.59 -5.49
C PHE A 193 -13.02 0.57 -6.37
N THR A 194 -12.34 0.17 -7.44
CA THR A 194 -12.68 -1.07 -8.13
C THR A 194 -12.44 -2.28 -7.21
N PRO A 195 -13.10 -3.42 -7.45
CA PRO A 195 -12.84 -4.64 -6.68
C PRO A 195 -11.36 -5.04 -6.65
N SER A 196 -10.63 -4.83 -7.76
CA SER A 196 -9.19 -5.10 -7.84
C SER A 196 -8.38 -4.15 -6.96
N GLN A 197 -8.69 -2.85 -7.00
CA GLN A 197 -8.03 -1.84 -6.15
C GLN A 197 -8.26 -2.12 -4.67
N TYR A 198 -9.50 -2.37 -4.27
CA TYR A 198 -9.84 -2.73 -2.89
C TYR A 198 -9.04 -3.95 -2.42
N SER A 199 -8.97 -4.99 -3.25
CA SER A 199 -8.24 -6.23 -2.92
C SER A 199 -6.73 -6.01 -2.77
N LEU A 200 -6.14 -5.13 -3.59
CA LEU A 200 -4.71 -4.79 -3.53
C LEU A 200 -4.39 -3.84 -2.38
N PHE A 201 -5.32 -2.96 -2.01
CA PHE A 201 -5.11 -2.01 -0.92
C PHE A 201 -5.09 -2.70 0.45
N PHE A 202 -5.98 -3.66 0.66
CA PHE A 202 -6.06 -4.49 1.88
C PHE A 202 -5.33 -5.83 1.71
N TYR A 203 -4.32 -5.88 0.83
CA TYR A 203 -3.62 -7.10 0.46
C TYR A 203 -3.03 -7.85 1.66
N PRO A 204 -2.36 -7.22 2.65
CA PRO A 204 -1.83 -7.93 3.80
C PRO A 204 -2.89 -8.61 4.67
N GLU A 205 -3.96 -7.88 5.03
CA GLU A 205 -5.07 -8.44 5.81
C GLU A 205 -5.82 -9.52 5.02
N ARG A 206 -5.95 -9.32 3.70
CA ARG A 206 -6.51 -10.31 2.79
C ARG A 206 -5.64 -11.57 2.72
N LEU A 207 -4.32 -11.43 2.65
CA LEU A 207 -3.40 -12.56 2.66
C LEU A 207 -3.52 -13.36 3.95
N ASP A 208 -3.56 -12.69 5.10
CA ASP A 208 -3.76 -13.35 6.38
C ASP A 208 -5.11 -14.09 6.44
N SER A 209 -6.18 -13.45 5.96
CA SER A 209 -7.52 -14.08 5.86
C SER A 209 -7.54 -15.26 4.88
N LEU A 210 -6.79 -15.18 3.78
CA LEU A 210 -6.61 -16.29 2.82
C LEU A 210 -5.85 -17.45 3.45
N ILE A 211 -4.79 -17.16 4.20
CA ILE A 211 -4.02 -18.15 4.97
C ILE A 211 -4.93 -18.82 6.02
N ASP A 212 -5.74 -18.06 6.74
CA ASP A 212 -6.71 -18.58 7.71
C ASP A 212 -7.75 -19.49 7.04
N SER A 213 -8.33 -19.03 5.94
CA SER A 213 -9.30 -19.80 5.15
C SER A 213 -8.69 -21.10 4.63
N LEU A 214 -7.45 -21.03 4.13
CA LEU A 214 -6.71 -22.18 3.63
C LEU A 214 -6.38 -23.17 4.76
N HIS A 215 -5.90 -22.67 5.91
CA HIS A 215 -5.63 -23.49 7.09
C HIS A 215 -6.89 -24.22 7.55
N ASN A 216 -8.02 -23.50 7.69
CA ASN A 216 -9.29 -24.10 8.11
C ASN A 216 -9.79 -25.18 7.13
N LYS A 217 -9.53 -25.03 5.83
CA LYS A 217 -9.87 -26.06 4.81
C LYS A 217 -8.95 -27.28 4.88
N LEU A 218 -7.67 -27.08 5.18
CA LEU A 218 -6.68 -28.17 5.19
C LEU A 218 -6.65 -28.92 6.52
N ALA A 219 -6.84 -28.23 7.65
CA ALA A 219 -6.72 -28.77 9.00
C ALA A 219 -7.51 -30.07 9.24
N PRO A 220 -8.76 -30.25 8.72
CA PRO A 220 -9.48 -31.51 8.85
C PRO A 220 -8.73 -32.73 8.29
N ASN A 221 -8.00 -32.56 7.17
CA ASN A 221 -7.22 -33.63 6.53
C ASN A 221 -5.95 -34.02 7.31
N TYR A 222 -5.60 -33.23 8.33
CA TYR A 222 -4.45 -33.44 9.20
C TYR A 222 -4.87 -33.60 10.67
N ALA A 223 -6.10 -34.07 10.92
CA ALA A 223 -6.65 -34.25 12.27
C ALA A 223 -6.49 -33.02 13.18
N TRP A 224 -6.56 -31.81 12.58
CA TRP A 224 -6.38 -30.52 13.25
C TRP A 224 -4.98 -30.28 13.85
N LEU A 225 -3.99 -31.10 13.50
CA LEU A 225 -2.60 -30.95 13.95
C LEU A 225 -1.78 -30.00 13.07
N LEU A 226 -2.28 -29.62 11.89
CA LEU A 226 -1.59 -28.70 10.99
C LEU A 226 -1.45 -27.32 11.63
N PRO A 227 -0.24 -26.80 11.87
CA PRO A 227 -0.05 -25.44 12.37
C PRO A 227 -0.40 -24.41 11.29
N ARG A 228 -1.08 -23.32 11.69
CA ARG A 228 -1.36 -22.18 10.81
C ARG A 228 -0.08 -21.59 10.22
N ASP A 229 0.96 -21.45 11.05
CA ASP A 229 2.23 -20.85 10.64
C ASP A 229 2.91 -21.65 9.52
N ASN A 230 2.76 -22.97 9.49
CA ASN A 230 3.29 -23.79 8.41
C ASN A 230 2.57 -23.47 7.08
N VAL A 231 1.25 -23.23 7.12
CA VAL A 231 0.49 -22.79 5.94
C VAL A 231 0.95 -21.40 5.51
N ALA A 232 1.13 -20.47 6.45
CA ALA A 232 1.60 -19.11 6.17
C ALA A 232 2.98 -19.11 5.49
N ILE A 233 3.94 -19.84 6.04
CA ILE A 233 5.31 -19.98 5.49
C ILE A 233 5.25 -20.51 4.06
N ARG A 234 4.49 -21.58 3.80
CA ARG A 234 4.40 -22.17 2.45
C ARG A 234 3.63 -21.31 1.46
N PHE A 235 2.65 -20.56 1.92
CA PHE A 235 1.92 -19.62 1.08
C PHE A 235 2.85 -18.48 0.64
N ASN A 236 3.58 -17.88 1.58
CA ASN A 236 4.55 -16.81 1.29
C ASN A 236 5.69 -17.30 0.39
N GLU A 237 6.22 -18.50 0.63
CA GLU A 237 7.18 -19.15 -0.28
C GLU A 237 6.60 -19.29 -1.71
N GLY A 238 5.31 -19.62 -1.83
CA GLY A 238 4.62 -19.66 -3.11
C GLY A 238 4.55 -18.31 -3.82
N LEU A 239 4.33 -17.22 -3.07
CA LEU A 239 4.33 -15.87 -3.62
C LEU A 239 5.72 -15.48 -4.14
N GLU A 240 6.77 -15.78 -3.38
CA GLU A 240 8.16 -15.53 -3.76
C GLU A 240 8.55 -16.33 -5.01
N LEU A 241 8.22 -17.62 -5.04
CA LEU A 241 8.47 -18.49 -6.19
C LEU A 241 7.72 -18.00 -7.44
N ALA A 242 6.46 -17.57 -7.30
CA ALA A 242 5.71 -17.01 -8.43
C ALA A 242 6.35 -15.73 -8.97
N ALA A 243 6.81 -14.85 -8.07
CA ALA A 243 7.50 -13.63 -8.45
C ALA A 243 8.82 -13.92 -9.18
N GLN A 244 9.53 -14.98 -8.79
CA GLN A 244 10.78 -15.39 -9.43
C GLN A 244 10.57 -16.09 -10.79
N LYS A 245 9.66 -17.06 -10.86
CA LYS A 245 9.45 -17.90 -12.05
C LYS A 245 8.60 -17.19 -13.12
N TYR A 246 7.69 -16.31 -12.72
CA TYR A 246 6.74 -15.64 -13.60
C TYR A 246 6.75 -14.13 -13.36
N PRO A 247 7.84 -13.42 -13.70
CA PRO A 247 8.00 -12.01 -13.36
C PRO A 247 6.90 -11.12 -13.95
N ASP A 248 6.37 -11.49 -15.12
CA ASP A 248 5.35 -10.74 -15.86
C ASP A 248 3.92 -10.93 -15.32
N THR A 249 3.72 -11.77 -14.30
CA THR A 249 2.38 -11.99 -13.74
C THR A 249 2.00 -10.93 -12.71
N ASP A 250 0.73 -10.54 -12.74
CA ASP A 250 0.12 -9.67 -11.74
C ASP A 250 0.03 -10.33 -10.35
N ALA A 251 -0.23 -9.53 -9.32
CA ALA A 251 -0.31 -10.01 -7.94
C ALA A 251 -1.34 -11.13 -7.77
N LEU A 252 -2.50 -11.02 -8.44
CA LEU A 252 -3.55 -12.05 -8.37
C LEU A 252 -3.09 -13.38 -8.99
N GLY A 253 -2.31 -13.36 -10.07
CA GLY A 253 -1.67 -14.54 -10.63
C GLY A 253 -0.68 -15.18 -9.66
N ARG A 254 0.12 -14.38 -8.94
CA ARG A 254 1.04 -14.89 -7.91
C ARG A 254 0.30 -15.55 -6.74
N GLU A 255 -0.77 -14.93 -6.27
CA GLU A 255 -1.62 -15.51 -5.23
C GLU A 255 -2.30 -16.80 -5.68
N THR A 256 -2.81 -16.81 -6.92
CA THR A 256 -3.43 -18.01 -7.49
C THR A 256 -2.39 -19.14 -7.51
N PHE A 257 -1.17 -18.87 -7.96
CA PHE A 257 -0.08 -19.84 -7.93
C PHE A 257 0.20 -20.34 -6.50
N ALA A 258 0.41 -19.43 -5.55
CA ALA A 258 0.69 -19.77 -4.15
C ALA A 258 -0.41 -20.64 -3.53
N LEU A 259 -1.68 -20.30 -3.79
CA LEU A 259 -2.85 -21.03 -3.32
C LEU A 259 -2.93 -22.44 -3.93
N TYR A 260 -2.76 -22.55 -5.24
CA TYR A 260 -2.96 -23.81 -5.95
C TYR A 260 -1.84 -24.83 -5.73
N ARG A 261 -0.66 -24.43 -5.22
CA ARG A 261 0.36 -25.36 -4.70
C ARG A 261 -0.19 -26.30 -3.62
N PHE A 262 -1.13 -25.84 -2.79
CA PHE A 262 -1.74 -26.69 -1.77
C PHE A 262 -2.70 -27.74 -2.37
N TYR A 263 -3.42 -27.38 -3.43
CA TYR A 263 -4.44 -28.22 -4.05
C TYR A 263 -3.90 -29.15 -5.12
N LEU A 264 -2.98 -28.69 -5.96
CA LEU A 264 -2.42 -29.44 -7.09
C LEU A 264 -1.08 -30.12 -6.76
N GLY A 265 -0.39 -29.66 -5.72
CA GLY A 265 0.94 -30.14 -5.31
C GLY A 265 1.97 -29.02 -5.35
N ASP A 266 2.96 -29.04 -4.45
CA ASP A 266 3.90 -27.93 -4.29
C ASP A 266 4.80 -27.68 -5.49
N LYS A 267 4.87 -28.66 -6.41
CA LYS A 267 5.63 -28.63 -7.67
C LYS A 267 4.73 -28.87 -8.90
N PHE A 268 3.43 -28.60 -8.81
CA PHE A 268 2.50 -28.85 -9.92
C PHE A 268 2.92 -28.13 -11.22
N ASP A 269 3.65 -27.03 -11.09
CA ASP A 269 4.13 -26.20 -12.18
C ASP A 269 5.29 -26.82 -12.98
N GLU A 270 5.86 -27.92 -12.48
CA GLU A 270 6.85 -28.74 -13.18
C GLU A 270 6.18 -29.78 -14.10
N HIS A 271 4.85 -29.87 -14.10
CA HIS A 271 4.13 -30.81 -14.95
C HIS A 271 4.22 -30.39 -16.43
N PRO A 272 4.56 -31.29 -17.37
CA PRO A 272 4.64 -30.99 -18.81
C PRO A 272 3.43 -30.23 -19.37
N ASP A 273 2.23 -30.75 -19.09
CA ASP A 273 0.98 -30.13 -19.51
C ASP A 273 0.77 -28.69 -18.99
N PHE A 274 1.38 -28.34 -17.85
CA PHE A 274 1.32 -26.98 -17.34
C PHE A 274 2.20 -26.02 -18.16
N TYR A 275 3.38 -26.46 -18.59
CA TYR A 275 4.24 -25.69 -19.51
C TYR A 275 3.52 -25.41 -20.84
N ASP A 276 2.84 -26.42 -21.39
CA ASP A 276 2.07 -26.25 -22.63
C ASP A 276 0.92 -25.24 -22.46
N LEU A 277 0.25 -25.23 -21.31
CA LEU A 277 -0.80 -24.25 -21.02
C LEU A 277 -0.25 -22.82 -20.87
N LEU A 278 0.91 -22.66 -20.22
CA LEU A 278 1.57 -21.36 -20.05
C LEU A 278 2.01 -20.74 -21.38
N ALA A 279 2.30 -21.54 -22.41
CA ALA A 279 2.66 -21.04 -23.73
C ALA A 279 1.51 -20.26 -24.41
N HIS A 280 0.26 -20.44 -23.96
CA HIS A 280 -0.92 -19.89 -24.62
C HIS A 280 -1.85 -19.11 -23.68
N HIS A 281 -1.60 -19.12 -22.37
CA HIS A 281 -2.49 -18.56 -21.36
C HIS A 281 -1.71 -17.80 -20.28
N SER A 282 -2.36 -16.80 -19.67
CA SER A 282 -1.85 -16.18 -18.45
C SER A 282 -1.72 -17.22 -17.33
N LEU A 283 -0.83 -16.98 -16.37
CA LEU A 283 -0.57 -17.89 -15.23
C LEU A 283 -1.86 -18.36 -14.57
N ARG A 284 -2.75 -17.44 -14.24
CA ARG A 284 -4.06 -17.76 -13.61
C ARG A 284 -4.94 -18.65 -14.49
N ASN A 285 -5.01 -18.38 -15.79
CA ASN A 285 -5.82 -19.17 -16.72
C ASN A 285 -5.21 -20.55 -16.97
N ALA A 286 -3.89 -20.65 -17.04
CA ALA A 286 -3.19 -21.92 -17.12
C ALA A 286 -3.46 -22.79 -15.87
N ILE A 287 -3.40 -22.19 -14.68
CA ILE A 287 -3.73 -22.89 -13.41
C ILE A 287 -5.18 -23.38 -13.42
N GLY A 288 -6.15 -22.52 -13.79
CA GLY A 288 -7.55 -22.92 -13.84
C GLY A 288 -7.80 -24.09 -14.80
N LYS A 289 -7.23 -24.03 -16.01
CA LYS A 289 -7.34 -25.13 -16.98
C LYS A 289 -6.64 -26.41 -16.53
N PHE A 290 -5.51 -26.28 -15.84
CA PHE A 290 -4.79 -27.41 -15.30
C PHE A 290 -5.59 -28.08 -14.17
N ASP A 291 -6.15 -27.30 -13.24
CA ASP A 291 -7.03 -27.80 -12.18
C ASP A 291 -8.25 -28.53 -12.74
N GLU A 292 -8.94 -27.94 -13.73
CA GLU A 292 -10.07 -28.59 -14.42
C GLU A 292 -9.66 -29.93 -15.06
N LYS A 293 -8.48 -29.99 -15.68
CA LYS A 293 -7.98 -31.20 -16.36
C LYS A 293 -7.67 -32.33 -15.37
N TYR A 294 -7.10 -32.00 -14.21
CA TYR A 294 -6.66 -32.96 -13.20
C TYR A 294 -7.65 -33.12 -12.04
N GLN A 295 -8.84 -32.54 -12.15
CA GLN A 295 -9.89 -32.70 -11.15
C GLN A 295 -10.26 -34.19 -10.98
N GLY A 296 -10.13 -34.69 -9.76
CA GLY A 296 -10.38 -36.11 -9.45
C GLY A 296 -9.24 -37.07 -9.84
N ARG A 297 -8.11 -36.57 -10.37
CA ARG A 297 -6.91 -37.34 -10.75
C ARG A 297 -5.73 -37.02 -9.84
N SER A 298 -5.99 -37.02 -8.53
CA SER A 298 -5.01 -36.62 -7.52
C SER A 298 -3.80 -37.56 -7.45
N ASP A 299 -3.98 -38.81 -7.89
CA ASP A 299 -2.97 -39.84 -8.04
C ASP A 299 -1.91 -39.47 -9.07
N GLU A 300 -2.30 -38.94 -10.24
CA GLU A 300 -1.36 -38.47 -11.28
C GLU A 300 -0.50 -37.31 -10.78
N LEU A 301 -1.04 -36.49 -9.86
CA LEU A 301 -0.34 -35.35 -9.28
C LEU A 301 0.55 -35.71 -8.07
N MET A 302 0.54 -36.95 -7.59
CA MET A 302 1.30 -37.35 -6.39
C MET A 302 2.81 -37.15 -6.55
N HIS A 303 3.34 -37.34 -7.76
CA HIS A 303 4.77 -37.15 -8.05
C HIS A 303 5.23 -35.69 -7.91
N TYR A 304 4.29 -34.74 -7.94
CA TYR A 304 4.53 -33.31 -7.80
C TYR A 304 4.24 -32.81 -6.38
N ARG A 305 4.18 -33.74 -5.42
CA ARG A 305 4.05 -33.46 -3.99
C ARG A 305 5.30 -33.88 -3.23
N THR A 306 5.84 -32.97 -2.44
CA THR A 306 6.92 -33.22 -1.51
C THR A 306 6.32 -33.76 -0.20
N GLU A 307 6.75 -34.94 0.22
CA GLU A 307 6.37 -35.50 1.52
C GLU A 307 6.83 -34.58 2.65
N GLY A 308 5.99 -34.39 3.67
CA GLY A 308 6.32 -33.51 4.78
C GLY A 308 6.36 -32.01 4.43
N TRP A 309 5.93 -31.60 3.24
CA TRP A 309 6.03 -30.19 2.80
C TRP A 309 5.41 -29.21 3.80
N LEU A 310 4.26 -29.56 4.39
CA LEU A 310 3.59 -28.75 5.41
C LEU A 310 4.14 -28.92 6.84
N GLY A 311 5.34 -29.51 6.99
CA GLY A 311 5.94 -29.82 8.29
C GLY A 311 5.20 -30.89 9.07
N MET A 312 4.41 -31.72 8.37
CA MET A 312 3.60 -32.80 8.92
C MET A 312 3.85 -34.09 8.11
N GLU A 313 4.21 -35.18 8.80
CA GLU A 313 4.29 -36.51 8.19
C GLU A 313 2.89 -37.16 8.20
N GLY A 314 2.39 -37.55 7.01
CA GLY A 314 1.10 -38.23 6.84
C GLY A 314 -0.14 -37.31 6.80
N LYS A 315 -1.04 -37.58 5.85
CA LYS A 315 -2.46 -37.15 5.98
C LYS A 315 -3.15 -38.09 6.96
N ALA A 316 -4.13 -37.61 7.71
CA ALA A 316 -5.01 -38.49 8.46
C ALA A 316 -5.73 -39.39 7.43
N GLY A 317 -5.34 -40.66 7.35
CA GLY A 317 -5.94 -41.62 6.43
C GLY A 317 -7.42 -41.77 6.76
N PHE A 318 -8.28 -41.28 5.87
CA PHE A 318 -9.66 -41.74 5.78
C PHE A 318 -9.80 -42.43 4.43
N GLU A 319 -9.84 -43.75 4.49
CA GLU A 319 -10.37 -44.59 3.43
C GLU A 319 -11.77 -44.08 3.06
N SER A 320 -12.00 -43.85 1.77
CA SER A 320 -13.34 -43.90 1.18
C SER A 320 -13.50 -45.22 0.46
#